data_AF-A0A382R4J3-F1
#
_entry.id   AF-A0A382R4J3-F1
#
_cell.length_a   1.000
_cell.length_b   1.000
_cell.length_c   1.000
_cell.angle_alpha   90.00
_cell.angle_beta   90.00
_cell.angle_gamma   90.00
#
_symmetry.space_group_name_H-M   'P 1'
#
loop_
_entity.id
_entity.type
_entity.pdbx_description
1 polymer ?
#
loop_
_entity_poly.entity_id
_entity_poly.type
_entity_poly.pdbx_seq_one_letter_code
_entity_poly.pdbx_strand_id
1 'polypeptide(L)'
;MNETMKIAIPALASLLIITGASSLGAQQKRALDHADYDIWNRIQNVTVSSDGLWLAYRLVPGDGEATLVLRSLSDTRSLEIERANSARFTADVEHLIALITPMEDSSDEDGTQGQNDDEGEPTDSLVVVSLSDLSTFRRERVRSF
;
A
#
# COMPACT_ATOMS: atom_id res chain seq x y z
N MET A 1 54.25 -1.14 -51.82
CA MET A 1 54.35 -0.92 -50.36
C MET A 1 53.15 -0.11 -49.87
N ASN A 2 51.91 -0.61 -50.03
CA ASN A 2 50.71 0.23 -49.83
C ASN A 2 49.40 -0.56 -49.58
N GLU A 3 49.44 -1.86 -49.29
CA GLU A 3 48.21 -2.65 -49.10
C GLU A 3 47.89 -2.93 -47.63
N THR A 4 48.90 -2.96 -46.76
CA THR A 4 48.73 -3.15 -45.31
C THR A 4 48.09 -1.96 -44.60
N MET A 5 48.08 -0.77 -45.22
CA MET A 5 47.58 0.47 -44.59
C MET A 5 46.15 0.86 -45.00
N LYS A 6 45.49 0.10 -45.89
CA LYS A 6 44.10 0.36 -46.30
C LYS A 6 43.07 -0.42 -45.49
N ILE A 7 43.46 -1.56 -44.92
CA ILE A 7 42.60 -2.40 -44.06
C ILE A 7 42.68 -1.96 -42.58
N ALA A 8 43.81 -1.37 -42.17
CA ALA A 8 44.00 -0.88 -40.80
C ALA A 8 43.08 0.31 -40.45
N ILE A 9 42.70 1.13 -41.43
CA ILE A 9 41.87 2.33 -41.23
C ILE A 9 40.38 2.00 -40.98
N PRO A 10 39.69 1.13 -41.75
CA PRO A 10 38.33 0.73 -41.42
C PRO A 10 38.27 -0.15 -40.16
N ALA A 11 39.30 -0.97 -39.88
CA ALA A 11 39.35 -1.79 -38.68
C ALA A 11 39.47 -0.95 -37.39
N LEU A 12 40.22 0.16 -37.42
CA LEU A 12 40.33 1.09 -36.30
C LEU A 12 39.06 1.94 -36.12
N ALA A 13 38.39 2.29 -37.21
CA ALA A 13 37.10 2.99 -37.16
C ALA A 13 35.95 2.11 -36.63
N SER A 14 35.92 0.82 -36.99
CA SER A 14 34.93 -0.13 -36.46
C SER A 14 35.16 -0.48 -34.98
N LEU A 15 36.41 -0.46 -34.51
CA LEU A 15 36.72 -0.69 -33.09
C LEU A 15 36.32 0.52 -32.20
N LEU A 16 36.33 1.73 -32.76
CA LEU A 16 35.93 2.96 -32.06
C LEU A 16 34.41 3.11 -31.90
N ILE A 17 33.61 2.47 -32.76
CA ILE A 17 32.14 2.54 -32.71
C ILE A 17 31.58 1.56 -31.65
N ILE A 18 32.28 0.45 -31.35
CA ILE A 18 31.84 -0.54 -30.35
C ILE A 18 32.12 -0.08 -28.91
N THR A 19 33.11 0.79 -28.69
CA THR A 19 33.46 1.33 -27.37
C THR A 19 32.62 2.54 -26.93
N GLY A 20 31.83 3.13 -27.84
CA GLY A 20 30.98 4.31 -27.55
C GLY A 20 29.60 4.00 -26.97
N ALA A 21 29.18 2.73 -26.91
CA ALA A 21 27.82 2.34 -26.50
C ALA A 21 27.70 1.90 -25.02
N SER A 22 28.74 2.09 -24.21
CA SER A 22 28.76 1.67 -22.80
C SER A 22 28.27 2.74 -21.82
N SER A 23 27.16 3.41 -22.10
CA SER A 23 26.50 4.30 -21.11
C SER A 23 25.00 4.02 -20.96
N LEU A 24 24.56 2.80 -21.27
CA LEU A 24 23.22 2.32 -20.94
C LEU A 24 23.28 1.69 -19.54
N GLY A 25 22.97 2.46 -18.48
CA GLY A 25 22.55 1.84 -17.22
C GLY A 25 22.97 2.45 -15.89
N ALA A 26 23.71 3.57 -15.85
CA ALA A 26 23.94 4.27 -14.58
C ALA A 26 22.97 5.44 -14.43
N GLN A 27 21.68 5.15 -14.30
CA GLN A 27 20.74 6.13 -13.77
C GLN A 27 21.24 6.50 -12.37
N GLN A 28 21.84 7.68 -12.22
CA GLN A 28 22.21 8.19 -10.91
C GLN A 28 20.94 8.22 -10.06
N LYS A 29 20.89 7.38 -9.02
CA LYS A 29 19.78 7.39 -8.07
C LYS A 29 19.64 8.83 -7.59
N ARG A 30 18.43 9.40 -7.71
CA ARG A 30 18.16 10.75 -7.23
C ARG A 30 18.57 10.83 -5.76
N ALA A 31 19.23 11.91 -5.38
CA ALA A 31 19.53 12.16 -3.97
C ALA A 31 18.22 12.25 -3.17
N LEU A 32 18.22 11.64 -1.98
CA LEU A 32 17.11 11.72 -1.04
C LEU A 32 16.98 13.16 -0.52
N ASP A 33 15.75 13.66 -0.44
CA ASP A 33 15.39 14.94 0.18
C ASP A 33 14.25 14.75 1.21
N HIS A 34 13.84 15.79 1.92
CA HIS A 34 12.81 15.73 2.97
C HIS A 34 11.50 15.10 2.50
N ALA A 35 11.07 15.40 1.27
CA ALA A 35 9.88 14.80 0.68
C ALA A 35 9.95 13.26 0.57
N ASP A 36 11.15 12.68 0.52
CA ASP A 36 11.32 11.22 0.51
C ASP A 36 11.09 10.57 1.87
N TYR A 37 11.20 11.33 2.97
CA TYR A 37 10.86 10.86 4.30
C TYR A 37 9.35 10.91 4.55
N ASP A 38 8.66 11.90 3.99
CA ASP A 38 7.20 12.06 4.16
C ASP A 38 6.41 10.90 3.53
N ILE A 39 6.95 10.25 2.49
CA ILE A 39 6.33 9.07 1.84
C ILE A 39 6.60 7.75 2.59
N TRP A 40 7.28 7.78 3.75
CA TRP A 40 7.59 6.56 4.48
C TRP A 40 6.37 6.01 5.21
N ASN A 41 5.86 4.88 4.72
CA ASN A 41 4.76 4.17 5.36
C ASN A 41 5.24 3.19 6.44
N ARG A 42 4.47 3.05 7.52
CA ARG A 42 4.68 2.06 8.58
C ARG A 42 3.69 0.91 8.41
N ILE A 43 4.15 -0.31 8.69
CA ILE A 43 3.29 -1.50 8.73
C ILE A 43 2.96 -1.81 10.19
N GLN A 44 1.68 -2.00 10.49
CA GLN A 44 1.15 -2.30 11.82
C GLN A 44 0.09 -3.41 11.77
N ASN A 45 -0.25 -3.98 12.93
CA ASN A 45 -1.36 -4.93 13.10
C ASN A 45 -1.36 -6.07 12.06
N VAL A 46 -0.18 -6.66 11.86
CA VAL A 46 0.00 -7.75 10.89
C VAL A 46 -0.68 -9.01 11.41
N THR A 47 -1.46 -9.65 10.55
CA THR A 47 -2.10 -10.94 10.82
C THR A 47 -2.08 -11.81 9.58
N VAL A 48 -2.02 -13.12 9.78
CA VAL A 48 -1.97 -14.13 8.73
C VAL A 48 -3.11 -15.11 8.97
N SER A 49 -3.76 -15.56 7.91
CA SER A 49 -4.81 -16.59 8.01
C SER A 49 -4.23 -17.92 8.49
N SER A 50 -5.07 -18.78 9.08
CA SER A 50 -4.63 -20.08 9.63
C SER A 50 -4.11 -21.05 8.56
N ASP A 51 -4.54 -20.89 7.30
CA ASP A 51 -4.02 -21.64 6.14
C ASP A 51 -2.72 -21.04 5.55
N GLY A 52 -2.31 -19.85 6.01
CA GLY A 52 -1.12 -19.15 5.51
C GLY A 52 -1.25 -18.57 4.10
N LEU A 53 -2.46 -18.52 3.51
CA LEU A 53 -2.66 -18.03 2.14
C LEU A 53 -3.04 -16.55 2.07
N TRP A 54 -3.36 -15.92 3.21
CA TRP A 54 -3.76 -14.53 3.30
C TRP A 54 -2.96 -13.78 4.37
N LEU A 55 -2.57 -12.57 4.02
CA LEU A 55 -1.90 -11.61 4.87
C LEU A 55 -2.77 -10.36 4.95
N ALA A 56 -3.04 -9.88 6.16
CA ALA A 56 -3.64 -8.57 6.37
C ALA A 56 -2.72 -7.72 7.25
N TYR A 57 -2.56 -6.44 6.89
CA TYR A 57 -1.78 -5.49 7.68
C TYR A 57 -2.29 -4.08 7.48
N ARG A 58 -2.03 -3.21 8.44
CA ARG A 58 -2.36 -1.79 8.38
C ARG A 58 -1.16 -1.02 7.86
N LEU A 59 -1.33 -0.32 6.75
CA LEU A 59 -0.37 0.60 6.16
C LEU A 59 -0.68 2.01 6.66
N VAL A 60 0.22 2.57 7.46
CA VAL A 60 0.04 3.88 8.11
C VAL A 60 1.03 4.86 7.50
N PRO A 61 0.57 5.85 6.71
CA PRO A 61 1.44 6.90 6.20
C PRO A 61 1.93 7.83 7.31
N GLY A 62 2.94 8.65 7.02
CA GLY A 62 3.41 9.68 7.95
C GLY A 62 2.36 10.75 8.25
N ASP A 63 1.57 11.08 7.22
CA ASP A 63 0.41 11.98 7.26
C ASP A 63 -0.75 11.33 6.49
N GLY A 64 -1.97 11.49 6.98
CA GLY A 64 -3.19 10.94 6.42
C GLY A 64 -3.70 9.66 7.09
N GLU A 65 -4.74 9.10 6.50
CA GLU A 65 -5.46 7.95 7.04
C GLU A 65 -4.74 6.64 6.76
N ALA A 66 -4.82 5.71 7.72
CA ALA A 66 -4.28 4.39 7.54
C ALA A 66 -5.19 3.50 6.68
N THR A 67 -4.58 2.61 5.92
CA THR A 67 -5.30 1.67 5.03
C THR A 67 -5.02 0.24 5.47
N LEU A 68 -6.07 -0.57 5.62
CA LEU A 68 -5.93 -2.01 5.77
C LEU A 68 -5.67 -2.61 4.39
N VAL A 69 -4.55 -3.32 4.25
CA VAL A 69 -4.22 -4.09 3.06
C VAL A 69 -4.44 -5.56 3.36
N LEU A 70 -5.35 -6.19 2.63
CA LEU A 70 -5.53 -7.64 2.55
C LEU A 70 -4.89 -8.14 1.27
N ARG A 71 -4.01 -9.13 1.36
CA ARG A 71 -3.23 -9.65 0.24
C ARG A 71 -3.18 -11.16 0.25
N SER A 72 -3.37 -11.78 -0.91
CA SER A 72 -3.10 -13.20 -1.09
C SER A 72 -1.58 -13.44 -1.14
N LEU A 73 -1.12 -14.49 -0.47
CA LEU A 73 0.27 -14.94 -0.50
C LEU A 73 0.53 -15.95 -1.63
N SER A 74 -0.53 -16.50 -2.22
CA SER A 74 -0.46 -17.49 -3.30
C SER A 74 -0.61 -16.88 -4.69
N ASP A 75 -1.14 -15.66 -4.77
CA ASP A 75 -1.41 -14.96 -6.03
C ASP A 75 -1.21 -13.43 -5.84
N THR A 76 -1.59 -12.64 -6.83
CA THR A 76 -1.52 -11.18 -6.88
C THR A 76 -2.77 -10.46 -6.35
N ARG A 77 -3.83 -11.19 -6.01
CA ARG A 77 -5.06 -10.60 -5.47
C ARG A 77 -4.81 -9.81 -4.19
N SER A 78 -5.35 -8.59 -4.14
CA SER A 78 -5.32 -7.72 -2.96
C SER A 78 -6.57 -6.85 -2.89
N LEU A 79 -6.90 -6.43 -1.69
CA LEU A 79 -7.96 -5.48 -1.39
C LEU A 79 -7.42 -4.46 -0.39
N GLU A 80 -7.74 -3.20 -0.61
CA GLU A 80 -7.40 -2.10 0.29
C GLU A 80 -8.69 -1.51 0.86
N ILE A 81 -8.70 -1.28 2.18
CA ILE A 81 -9.85 -0.71 2.89
C ILE A 81 -9.35 0.48 3.71
N GLU A 82 -9.74 1.68 3.30
CA GLU A 82 -9.36 2.92 3.99
C GLU A 82 -9.96 2.97 5.39
N ARG A 83 -9.18 3.50 6.34
CA ARG A 83 -9.55 3.68 7.75
C ARG A 83 -9.93 2.40 8.49
N ALA A 84 -9.66 1.24 7.88
CA ALA A 84 -9.95 -0.03 8.52
C ALA A 84 -8.88 -0.40 9.57
N ASN A 85 -9.34 -0.98 10.66
CA ASN A 85 -8.56 -1.39 11.81
C ASN A 85 -9.05 -2.76 12.35
N SER A 86 -8.33 -3.28 13.34
CA SER A 86 -8.73 -4.49 14.10
C SER A 86 -9.07 -5.70 13.23
N ALA A 87 -8.36 -5.88 12.11
CA ALA A 87 -8.61 -6.96 11.17
C ALA A 87 -8.36 -8.34 11.80
N ARG A 88 -9.31 -9.25 11.62
CA ARG A 88 -9.24 -10.64 12.09
C ARG A 88 -9.80 -11.60 11.05
N PHE A 89 -9.08 -12.70 10.82
CA PHE A 89 -9.57 -13.80 9.99
C PHE A 89 -10.54 -14.67 10.79
N THR A 90 -11.58 -15.19 10.13
CA THR A 90 -12.42 -16.24 10.71
C THR A 90 -11.66 -17.56 10.79
N ALA A 91 -12.05 -18.43 11.72
CA ALA A 91 -11.39 -19.72 11.92
C ALA A 91 -11.43 -20.63 10.67
N ASP A 92 -12.50 -20.53 9.89
CA ASP A 92 -12.70 -21.29 8.64
C ASP A 92 -11.98 -20.66 7.43
N VAL A 93 -11.39 -19.48 7.59
CA VAL A 93 -10.67 -18.76 6.52
C VAL A 93 -11.55 -18.38 5.32
N GLU A 94 -12.86 -18.30 5.51
CA GLU A 94 -13.76 -17.78 4.48
C GLU A 94 -13.85 -16.26 4.49
N HIS A 95 -13.63 -15.63 5.65
CA HIS A 95 -13.89 -14.21 5.83
C HIS A 95 -12.79 -13.49 6.60
N LEU A 96 -12.59 -12.22 6.28
CA LEU A 96 -11.88 -11.24 7.12
C LEU A 96 -12.89 -10.24 7.68
N ILE A 97 -12.82 -9.95 8.97
CA ILE A 97 -13.66 -8.96 9.64
C ILE A 97 -12.77 -7.81 10.12
N ALA A 98 -13.20 -6.57 9.88
CA ALA A 98 -12.50 -5.36 10.34
C ALA A 98 -13.50 -4.24 10.69
N LEU A 99 -13.04 -3.25 11.45
CA LEU A 99 -13.81 -2.02 11.74
C LEU A 99 -13.27 -0.88 10.90
N ILE A 100 -14.15 0.00 10.43
CA ILE A 100 -13.83 1.23 9.73
C ILE A 100 -14.11 2.37 10.69
N THR A 101 -13.06 3.09 11.06
CA THR A 101 -13.19 4.29 11.87
C THR A 101 -13.91 5.38 11.07
N PRO A 102 -14.92 6.05 11.65
CA PRO A 102 -15.62 7.13 10.97
C PRO A 102 -14.67 8.29 10.65
N MET A 103 -15.08 9.14 9.72
CA MET A 103 -14.36 10.39 9.48
C MET A 103 -14.51 11.24 10.74
N GLU A 104 -13.43 11.84 11.21
CA GLU A 104 -13.55 13.00 12.09
C GLU A 104 -14.22 14.10 11.25
N ASP A 105 -15.54 14.25 11.41
CA ASP A 105 -16.25 15.38 10.82
C ASP A 105 -15.71 16.63 11.51
N SER A 106 -15.21 17.59 10.74
CA SER A 106 -14.73 18.89 11.22
C SER A 106 -15.91 19.76 11.67
N SER A 107 -16.72 19.24 12.57
CA SER A 107 -17.91 19.85 13.14
C SER A 107 -17.63 20.28 14.59
N ASP A 108 -16.45 20.86 14.82
CA ASP A 108 -16.08 21.57 16.07
C ASP A 108 -16.12 23.11 15.88
N GLU A 109 -16.88 23.58 14.88
CA GLU A 109 -17.07 25.00 14.59
C GLU A 109 -18.54 25.45 14.72
N ASP A 110 -19.28 24.98 15.74
CA ASP A 110 -20.34 25.83 16.30
C ASP A 110 -20.57 25.50 17.78
N GLY A 111 -19.90 26.24 18.65
CA GLY A 111 -20.10 26.13 20.08
C GLY A 111 -21.50 26.58 20.47
N THR A 112 -22.43 25.65 20.68
CA THR A 112 -23.64 25.89 21.49
C THR A 112 -24.08 24.60 22.18
N GLN A 113 -23.58 24.43 23.40
CA GLN A 113 -24.33 24.07 24.61
C GLN A 113 -25.54 23.12 24.47
N GLY A 114 -25.40 21.90 25.00
CA GLY A 114 -26.58 21.17 25.49
C GLY A 114 -26.40 19.67 25.71
N GLN A 115 -26.64 19.26 26.96
CA GLN A 115 -27.18 17.96 27.37
C GLN A 115 -26.32 16.68 27.20
N ASN A 116 -26.51 15.78 28.16
CA ASN A 116 -25.84 14.49 28.27
C ASN A 116 -26.43 13.50 27.27
N ASP A 117 -25.92 13.45 26.04
CA ASP A 117 -26.42 12.48 25.05
C ASP A 117 -25.27 11.62 24.49
N ASP A 118 -25.19 10.37 24.97
CA ASP A 118 -24.39 9.25 24.41
C ASP A 118 -24.81 8.89 22.96
N GLU A 119 -25.68 9.70 22.34
CA GLU A 119 -26.37 9.51 21.07
C GLU A 119 -25.70 10.25 19.88
N GLY A 120 -24.57 10.92 20.10
CA GLY A 120 -23.87 11.71 19.07
C GLY A 120 -22.49 11.20 18.61
N GLU A 121 -21.91 10.18 19.26
CA GLU A 121 -20.56 9.73 18.90
C GLU A 121 -20.56 8.94 17.57
N PRO A 122 -19.68 9.30 16.61
CA PRO A 122 -19.59 8.57 15.37
C PRO A 122 -19.07 7.16 15.69
N THR A 123 -19.91 6.16 15.41
CA THR A 123 -19.61 4.76 15.72
C THR A 123 -18.91 4.10 14.53
N ASP A 124 -17.95 3.23 14.82
CA ASP A 124 -17.26 2.41 13.81
C ASP A 124 -18.26 1.62 12.93
N SER A 125 -17.89 1.43 11.66
CA SER A 125 -18.62 0.55 10.74
C SER A 125 -17.92 -0.80 10.64
N LEU A 126 -18.67 -1.90 10.63
CA LEU A 126 -18.11 -3.22 10.40
C LEU A 126 -17.99 -3.50 8.90
N VAL A 127 -16.84 -4.01 8.48
CA VAL A 127 -16.66 -4.60 7.16
C VAL A 127 -16.32 -6.08 7.29
N VAL A 128 -16.99 -6.88 6.48
CA VAL A 128 -16.73 -8.30 6.31
C VAL A 128 -16.32 -8.52 4.86
N VAL A 129 -15.20 -9.18 4.65
CA VAL A 129 -14.65 -9.46 3.31
C VAL A 129 -14.67 -10.96 3.08
N SER A 130 -15.25 -11.40 1.97
CA SER A 130 -15.13 -12.78 1.47
C SER A 130 -13.73 -12.99 0.89
N LEU A 131 -12.99 -13.99 1.37
CA LEU A 131 -11.65 -14.29 0.84
C LEU A 131 -11.70 -15.01 -0.52
N SER A 132 -12.85 -15.58 -0.89
CA SER A 132 -12.99 -16.30 -2.16
C SER A 132 -12.90 -15.36 -3.37
N ASP A 133 -13.62 -14.24 -3.32
CA ASP A 133 -13.79 -13.29 -4.42
C ASP A 133 -13.47 -11.83 -4.06
N LEU A 134 -13.08 -11.57 -2.79
CA LEU A 134 -12.81 -10.23 -2.25
C LEU A 134 -14.04 -9.29 -2.22
N SER A 135 -15.25 -9.84 -2.29
CA SER A 135 -16.46 -9.03 -2.06
C SER A 135 -16.54 -8.53 -0.62
N THR A 136 -17.01 -7.30 -0.48
CA THR A 136 -17.12 -6.62 0.81
C THR A 136 -18.57 -6.39 1.19
N PHE A 137 -18.91 -6.74 2.42
CA PHE A 137 -20.18 -6.43 3.04
C PHE A 137 -19.95 -5.45 4.20
N ARG A 138 -20.65 -4.31 4.17
CA ARG A 138 -20.53 -3.26 5.17
C ARG A 138 -21.81 -3.12 6.00
N ARG A 139 -21.64 -2.89 7.29
CA ARG A 139 -22.70 -2.55 8.25
C ARG A 139 -22.29 -1.35 9.07
N GLU A 140 -23.16 -0.34 9.11
CA GLU A 140 -22.97 0.87 9.89
C GLU A 140 -23.21 0.63 11.39
N ARG A 141 -22.54 1.42 12.24
CA ARG A 141 -22.74 1.50 13.71
C ARG A 141 -22.56 0.17 14.48
N VAL A 142 -21.33 -0.33 14.55
CA VAL A 142 -20.97 -1.52 15.33
C VAL A 142 -20.02 -1.13 16.48
N ARG A 143 -20.46 -1.31 17.73
CA ARG A 143 -19.67 -0.99 18.95
C ARG A 143 -18.61 -2.06 19.30
N SER A 144 -18.82 -3.34 18.99
CA SER A 144 -17.86 -4.44 19.24
C SER A 144 -18.25 -5.72 18.50
N PHE A 145 -17.28 -6.63 18.25
CA PHE A 145 -17.46 -7.97 17.66
C PHE A 145 -16.42 -8.96 18.18
#